data_AF-A0A7J4KVD1-F1
#
_entry.id   AF-A0A7J4KVD1-F1
#
_cell.length_a   1.000
_cell.length_b   1.000
_cell.length_c   1.000
_cell.angle_alpha   90.00
_cell.angle_beta   90.00
_cell.angle_gamma   90.00
#
_symmetry.space_group_name_H-M   'P 1'
#
loop_
_entity.id
_entity.type
_entity.pdbx_description
1 polymer ?
#
loop_
_entity_poly.entity_id
_entity_poly.type
_entity_poly.pdbx_seq_one_letter_code
_entity_poly.pdbx_strand_id
1 'polypeptide(L)'
;MADAKQAYYLTSEAILKYFLGVSDHIDTLIMCKSSEVTISTTDFNLYEALGSIEVRDNFNINKLIKFLEAVHIEPAPKKVLTHERVEELRKLASEV
;
A
#
# COMPACT_ATOMS: atom_id res chain seq x y z
N MET A 1 11.25 -30.40 3.58
CA MET A 1 11.78 -29.06 3.30
C MET A 1 10.71 -28.10 3.79
N ALA A 2 11.01 -27.25 4.77
CA ALA A 2 10.03 -26.27 5.24
C ALA A 2 10.01 -25.14 4.20
N ASP A 3 8.92 -25.05 3.41
CA ASP A 3 8.74 -23.95 2.46
C ASP A 3 8.82 -22.62 3.22
N ALA A 4 9.83 -21.82 2.89
CA ALA A 4 10.01 -20.51 3.49
C ALA A 4 8.86 -19.62 3.02
N LYS A 5 7.93 -19.29 3.94
CA LYS A 5 6.85 -18.33 3.67
C LYS A 5 7.47 -17.03 3.15
N GLN A 6 7.10 -16.62 1.94
CA GLN A 6 7.55 -15.35 1.38
C GLN A 6 6.91 -14.20 2.16
N ALA A 7 7.73 -13.24 2.59
CA ALA A 7 7.29 -12.07 3.34
C ALA A 7 7.56 -10.81 2.52
N TYR A 8 6.54 -9.99 2.33
CA TYR A 8 6.61 -8.71 1.63
C TYR A 8 6.22 -7.58 2.57
N TYR A 9 6.98 -6.49 2.52
CA TYR A 9 6.66 -5.26 3.23
C TYR A 9 6.24 -4.19 2.24
N LEU A 10 5.08 -3.56 2.44
CA LEU A 10 4.57 -2.50 1.58
C LEU A 10 4.98 -1.13 2.12
N THR A 11 5.67 -0.35 1.29
CA THR A 11 5.98 1.07 1.53
C THR A 11 4.77 1.96 1.20
N SER A 12 4.78 3.21 1.66
CA SER A 12 3.73 4.19 1.34
C SER A 12 3.50 4.35 -0.18
N GLU A 13 4.58 4.34 -0.97
CA GLU A 13 4.53 4.37 -2.43
C GLU A 13 3.82 3.13 -2.99
N ALA A 14 4.20 1.93 -2.56
CA ALA A 14 3.59 0.69 -3.05
C ALA A 14 2.08 0.65 -2.74
N ILE A 15 1.69 1.13 -1.55
CA ILE A 15 0.28 1.24 -1.15
C ILE A 15 -0.44 2.27 -2.02
N LEU A 16 0.18 3.42 -2.30
CA LEU A 16 -0.40 4.42 -3.17
C LEU A 16 -0.57 3.87 -4.60
N LYS A 17 0.44 3.16 -5.15
CA LYS A 17 0.35 2.49 -6.45
C LYS A 17 -0.82 1.50 -6.52
N TYR A 18 -1.04 0.73 -5.44
CA TYR A 18 -2.21 -0.13 -5.30
C TYR A 18 -3.52 0.68 -5.37
N PHE A 19 -3.67 1.73 -4.56
CA PHE A 19 -4.92 2.50 -4.57
C PHE A 19 -5.20 3.25 -5.88
N LEU A 20 -4.14 3.68 -6.58
CA LEU A 20 -4.25 4.30 -7.90
C LEU A 20 -4.45 3.27 -9.03
N GLY A 21 -4.25 1.97 -8.78
CA GLY A 21 -4.39 0.92 -9.79
C GLY A 21 -3.34 1.00 -10.90
N VAL A 22 -2.15 1.50 -10.59
CA VAL A 22 -1.06 1.70 -11.56
C VAL A 22 -0.04 0.56 -11.55
N SER A 23 -0.20 -0.44 -10.67
CA SER A 23 0.68 -1.61 -10.60
C SER A 23 -0.12 -2.90 -10.53
N ASP A 24 -0.22 -3.59 -11.67
CA ASP A 24 -0.88 -4.90 -11.78
C ASP A 24 -0.22 -5.96 -10.87
N HIS A 25 1.09 -5.85 -10.66
CA HIS A 25 1.83 -6.75 -9.78
C HIS A 25 1.37 -6.61 -8.32
N ILE A 26 1.31 -5.37 -7.80
CA ILE A 26 0.88 -5.12 -6.42
C ILE A 26 -0.61 -5.44 -6.27
N ASP A 27 -1.43 -5.09 -7.27
CA ASP A 27 -2.85 -5.46 -7.30
C ASP A 27 -3.02 -6.98 -7.18
N THR A 28 -2.29 -7.75 -7.98
CA THR A 28 -2.34 -9.23 -7.93
C THR A 28 -1.84 -9.76 -6.59
N LEU A 29 -0.74 -9.21 -6.07
CA LEU A 29 -0.16 -9.62 -4.79
C LEU A 29 -1.18 -9.49 -3.64
N ILE A 30 -1.93 -8.39 -3.60
CA ILE A 30 -2.89 -8.10 -2.53
C ILE A 30 -4.23 -8.83 -2.76
N MET A 31 -4.74 -8.84 -4.00
CA MET A 31 -6.04 -9.42 -4.32
C MET A 31 -6.03 -10.95 -4.30
N CYS A 32 -4.93 -11.57 -4.77
CA CYS A 32 -4.80 -13.02 -4.97
C CYS A 32 -3.85 -13.68 -3.97
N LYS A 33 -3.60 -13.04 -2.82
CA LYS A 33 -2.70 -13.53 -1.78
C LYS A 33 -2.96 -15.01 -1.44
N SER A 34 -1.95 -15.87 -1.61
CA SER A 34 -1.98 -17.26 -1.12
C SER A 34 -1.68 -17.32 0.38
N SER A 35 -2.05 -18.42 1.04
CA SER A 35 -1.78 -18.65 2.48
C SER A 35 -0.28 -18.74 2.82
N GLU A 36 0.58 -18.85 1.82
CA GLU A 36 2.04 -18.99 1.96
C GLU A 36 2.77 -17.64 1.91
N VAL A 37 2.06 -16.57 1.52
CA VAL A 37 2.61 -15.22 1.44
C VAL A 37 2.12 -14.40 2.63
N THR A 38 3.05 -13.75 3.33
CA THR A 38 2.72 -12.73 4.34
C THR A 38 3.00 -11.36 3.76
N ILE A 39 2.02 -10.46 3.84
CA ILE A 39 2.18 -9.07 3.43
C ILE A 39 1.99 -8.22 4.67
N SER A 40 2.94 -7.33 4.98
CA SER A 40 2.86 -6.42 6.12
C SER A 40 3.14 -4.98 5.74
N THR A 41 2.71 -4.06 6.59
CA THR A 41 3.05 -2.64 6.53
C THR A 41 2.88 -1.99 7.89
N THR A 42 3.11 -0.68 7.97
CA THR A 42 2.75 0.13 9.13
C THR A 42 1.52 0.98 8.87
N ASP A 43 0.81 1.33 9.94
CA ASP A 43 -0.30 2.28 9.87
C ASP A 43 0.15 3.70 9.48
N PHE A 44 1.43 4.03 9.67
CA PHE A 44 2.06 5.24 9.14
C PHE A 44 2.16 5.21 7.61
N ASN A 45 2.62 4.12 7.01
CA ASN A 45 2.68 4.01 5.55
C ASN A 45 1.29 4.07 4.92
N LEU A 46 0.31 3.40 5.53
CA LEU A 46 -1.08 3.46 5.08
C LEU A 46 -1.62 4.90 5.20
N TYR A 47 -1.31 5.60 6.29
CA TYR A 47 -1.68 7.00 6.48
C TYR A 47 -1.09 7.91 5.39
N GLU A 48 0.22 7.80 5.12
CA GLU A 48 0.87 8.59 4.07
C GLU A 48 0.25 8.34 2.69
N ALA A 49 -0.01 7.07 2.36
CA ALA A 49 -0.61 6.69 1.09
C ALA A 49 -2.04 7.25 0.95
N LEU A 50 -2.91 7.03 1.95
CA LEU A 50 -4.28 7.55 1.92
C LEU A 50 -4.33 9.07 1.89
N GLY A 51 -3.46 9.74 2.64
CA GLY A 51 -3.37 11.20 2.64
C GLY A 51 -2.81 11.81 1.35
N SER A 52 -2.22 10.99 0.48
CA SER A 52 -1.69 11.42 -0.83
C SER A 52 -2.67 11.20 -1.99
N ILE A 53 -3.86 10.65 -1.70
CA ILE A 53 -4.94 10.47 -2.68
C ILE A 53 -5.66 11.80 -2.88
N GLU A 54 -5.87 12.16 -4.14
CA GLU A 54 -6.56 13.37 -4.55
C GLU A 54 -8.00 13.06 -5.00
N VAL A 55 -8.86 14.07 -5.01
CA VAL A 55 -10.29 13.93 -5.41
C VAL A 55 -10.46 13.40 -6.84
N ARG A 56 -9.50 13.69 -7.73
CA ARG A 56 -9.49 13.19 -9.10
C ARG A 56 -9.10 11.72 -9.23
N ASP A 57 -8.51 11.14 -8.19
CA ASP A 57 -8.13 9.75 -8.19
C ASP A 57 -9.40 8.91 -7.99
N ASN A 58 -9.57 7.85 -8.77
CA ASN A 58 -10.74 6.98 -8.69
C ASN A 58 -10.62 6.01 -7.50
N PHE A 59 -10.54 6.56 -6.29
CA PHE A 59 -10.37 5.77 -5.08
C PHE A 59 -11.56 4.85 -4.85
N ASN A 60 -11.26 3.55 -4.74
CA ASN A 60 -12.26 2.53 -4.54
C ASN A 60 -12.18 1.98 -3.11
N ILE A 61 -13.22 2.23 -2.31
CA ILE A 61 -13.30 1.75 -0.93
C ILE A 61 -13.18 0.23 -0.81
N ASN A 62 -13.60 -0.53 -1.83
CA ASN A 62 -13.46 -1.98 -1.83
C ASN A 62 -11.98 -2.42 -1.87
N LYS A 63 -11.11 -1.64 -2.53
CA LYS A 63 -9.66 -1.88 -2.48
C LYS A 63 -9.10 -1.64 -1.09
N LEU A 64 -9.57 -0.61 -0.38
CA LEU A 64 -9.20 -0.40 1.02
C LEU A 64 -9.64 -1.57 1.91
N ILE A 65 -10.89 -2.03 1.76
CA ILE A 65 -11.39 -3.18 2.53
C ILE A 65 -10.52 -4.42 2.26
N LYS A 66 -10.21 -4.71 1.00
CA LYS A 66 -9.35 -5.86 0.65
C LYS A 66 -7.93 -5.70 1.19
N PHE A 67 -7.38 -4.49 1.16
CA PHE A 67 -6.07 -4.19 1.74
C PHE A 67 -6.04 -4.52 3.24
N LEU A 68 -7.04 -4.06 3.99
CA LEU A 68 -7.16 -4.32 5.43
C LEU A 68 -7.36 -5.81 5.77
N GLU A 69 -7.98 -6.58 4.88
CA GLU A 69 -8.12 -8.04 5.00
C GLU A 69 -6.79 -8.78 4.74
N ALA A 70 -6.06 -8.37 3.70
CA ALA A 70 -4.91 -9.11 3.19
C ALA A 70 -3.58 -8.73 3.84
N VAL A 71 -3.44 -7.49 4.33
CA VAL A 71 -2.18 -6.93 4.81
C VAL A 71 -2.17 -6.83 6.34
N HIS A 72 -1.10 -7.34 6.96
CA HIS A 72 -0.86 -7.16 8.39
C HIS A 72 -0.35 -5.75 8.66
N ILE A 73 -1.06 -4.97 9.48
CA ILE A 73 -0.72 -3.58 9.75
C ILE A 73 -0.21 -3.45 11.18
N GLU A 74 1.04 -3.03 11.32
CA GLU A 74 1.67 -2.77 12.60
C GLU A 74 1.60 -1.28 12.97
N PRO A 75 1.48 -0.93 14.26
CA PRO A 75 1.50 0.45 14.71
C PRO A 75 2.90 1.06 14.55
N ALA A 76 2.98 2.28 14.03
CA ALA A 76 4.22 3.06 13.96
C ALA A 76 4.00 4.53 14.37
N PRO A 77 5.05 5.23 14.85
CA PRO A 77 4.96 6.66 15.12
C PRO A 77 4.58 7.44 13.86
N LYS A 78 3.49 8.21 13.93
CA LYS A 78 3.00 9.02 12.80
C LYS A 78 3.54 10.43 12.89
N LYS A 79 4.30 10.84 11.87
CA LYS A 79 4.64 12.24 11.65
C LYS A 79 3.50 12.92 10.88
N VAL A 80 3.42 14.25 11.00
CA VAL A 80 2.49 15.05 10.19
C VAL A 80 2.86 14.86 8.71
N LEU A 81 1.88 14.50 7.89
CA LEU A 81 2.04 14.44 6.44
C LEU A 81 2.18 15.85 5.88
N THR A 82 3.32 16.17 5.27
CA THR A 82 3.59 17.47 4.66
C THR A 82 3.25 17.48 3.18
N HIS A 83 3.05 18.66 2.60
CA HIS A 83 2.79 18.81 1.17
C HIS A 83 3.95 18.29 0.31
N GLU A 84 5.19 18.56 0.72
CA GLU A 84 6.39 18.09 0.00
C GLU A 84 6.43 16.56 -0.03
N ARG A 85 6.04 15.91 1.07
CA ARG A 85 5.98 14.45 1.15
C ARG A 85 4.89 13.86 0.27
N VAL A 86 3.72 14.50 0.19
CA VAL A 86 2.65 14.11 -0.73
C VAL A 86 3.13 14.20 -2.18
N GLU A 87 3.76 15.32 -2.56
CA GLU A 87 4.29 15.50 -3.91
C GLU A 87 5.36 14.46 -4.26
N GLU A 88 6.26 14.15 -3.33
CA GLU A 88 7.27 13.09 -3.48
C GLU A 88 6.62 11.73 -3.73
N LEU A 89 5.66 11.33 -2.88
CA LEU A 89 4.97 10.05 -3.00
C LEU A 89 4.21 9.93 -4.33
N ARG A 90 3.58 11.01 -4.80
CA ARG A 90 2.88 11.00 -6.09
C ARG A 90 3.84 10.89 -7.27
N LYS A 91 5.03 11.50 -7.20
CA LYS A 91 6.08 11.32 -8.22
C LYS A 91 6.52 9.87 -8.29
N LEU A 92 6.89 9.29 -7.14
CA LEU A 92 7.29 7.89 -7.04
C LEU A 92 6.19 6.93 -7.54
N ALA A 93 4.93 7.19 -7.16
CA ALA A 93 3.79 6.39 -7.61
C ALA A 93 3.54 6.46 -9.13
N SER A 94 3.95 7.55 -9.79
CA SER A 94 3.79 7.76 -11.23
C SER A 94 4.95 7.21 -12.06
N GLU A 95 6.08 6.89 -11.43
CA GLU A 95 7.22 6.24 -12.09
C GLU A 95 6.92 4.74 -12.27
N VAL A 96 6.83 4.34 -13.55
CA VAL A 96 6.52 2.97 -14.02
C VAL A 96 7.70 2.04 -13.83
#